data_AF-A0A7S2JXE1-F1
#
_entry.id   AF-A0A7S2JXE1-F1
#
_cell.length_a   1.000
_cell.length_b   1.000
_cell.length_c   1.000
_cell.angle_alpha   90.00
_cell.angle_beta   90.00
_cell.angle_gamma   90.00
#
_symmetry.space_group_name_H-M   'P 1'
#
loop_
_entity.id
_entity.type
_entity.pdbx_description
1 polymer ?
#
loop_
_entity_poly.entity_id
_entity_poly.type
_entity_poly.pdbx_seq_one_letter_code
_entity_poly.pdbx_strand_id
1 'polypeptide(L)'
;HMRSVLYSDAGADPVIAKLNLDGDEESSSSCQLTAKALEARSNLVAALADVDEVMEEFFLSEVDPSNAELMEGLRRATLSRSVLPVLAGAALRNKGMEPLLDSIADLLPSPIDR
;
A
#
# COMPACT_ATOMS: atom_id res chain seq x y z
N HIS A 1 4.47 -3.67 -5.63
CA HIS A 1 3.55 -2.76 -6.36
C HIS A 1 2.29 -2.54 -5.51
N MET A 2 2.15 -1.39 -4.84
CA MET A 2 0.91 -1.06 -4.14
C MET A 2 -0.22 -0.89 -5.18
N ARG A 3 -1.28 -1.69 -5.04
CA ARG A 3 -2.41 -1.72 -5.96
C ARG A 3 -3.68 -1.60 -5.15
N SER A 4 -4.61 -0.77 -5.59
CA SER A 4 -5.98 -0.82 -5.08
C SER A 4 -6.81 -1.74 -5.98
N VAL A 5 -7.54 -2.66 -5.35
CA VAL A 5 -8.38 -3.65 -6.05
C VAL A 5 -9.82 -3.42 -5.63
N LEU A 6 -10.66 -3.05 -6.59
CA LEU A 6 -12.10 -3.03 -6.37
C LEU A 6 -12.67 -4.41 -6.66
N TYR A 7 -13.39 -4.96 -5.68
CA TYR A 7 -14.13 -6.21 -5.82
C TYR A 7 -15.61 -5.87 -6.07
N SER A 8 -16.09 -6.00 -7.30
CA SER A 8 -17.53 -5.94 -7.57
C SER A 8 -18.18 -7.27 -7.14
N ASP A 9 -19.38 -7.21 -6.55
CA ASP A 9 -20.12 -8.41 -6.09
C ASP A 9 -21.00 -9.02 -7.21
N ALA A 10 -20.70 -8.71 -8.47
CA ALA A 10 -21.46 -9.17 -9.63
C ALA A 10 -21.04 -10.58 -10.07
N GLY A 11 -21.41 -11.60 -9.29
CA GLY A 11 -21.32 -13.02 -9.69
C GLY A 11 -20.12 -13.80 -9.15
N ALA A 12 -20.06 -15.10 -9.53
CA ALA A 12 -19.16 -16.12 -8.99
C ALA A 12 -17.66 -15.83 -9.19
N ASP A 13 -17.31 -14.97 -10.15
CA ASP A 13 -15.96 -14.51 -10.39
C ASP A 13 -15.88 -12.98 -10.16
N PRO A 14 -15.11 -12.50 -9.17
CA PRO A 14 -14.99 -11.07 -8.93
C PRO A 14 -14.23 -10.42 -10.10
N VAL A 15 -14.84 -9.42 -10.73
CA VAL A 15 -14.13 -8.56 -11.68
C VAL A 15 -13.16 -7.69 -10.87
N ILE A 16 -11.87 -7.99 -11.00
CA ILE A 16 -10.77 -7.26 -10.35
C ILE A 16 -10.48 -6.02 -11.21
N ALA A 17 -11.06 -4.87 -10.83
CA ALA A 17 -10.60 -3.59 -11.38
C ALA A 17 -9.36 -3.16 -10.59
N LYS A 18 -8.22 -3.10 -11.30
CA LYS A 18 -6.94 -2.64 -10.77
C LYS A 18 -6.88 -1.13 -10.98
N LEU A 19 -6.93 -0.37 -9.89
CA LEU A 19 -6.67 1.06 -9.92
C LEU A 19 -5.22 1.26 -9.47
N ASN A 20 -4.39 1.71 -10.41
CA ASN A 20 -3.10 2.29 -10.10
C ASN A 20 -3.39 3.63 -9.42
N LEU A 21 -2.83 3.86 -8.24
CA LEU A 21 -2.96 5.14 -7.52
C LEU A 21 -2.05 6.24 -8.11
N ASP A 22 -1.51 6.00 -9.30
CA ASP A 22 -0.68 6.92 -10.05
C ASP A 22 -1.58 7.91 -10.79
N GLY A 23 -2.22 8.83 -10.07
CA GLY A 23 -2.79 10.08 -10.59
C GLY A 23 -3.89 10.06 -11.67
N ASP A 24 -4.26 8.92 -12.26
CA ASP A 24 -5.20 8.90 -13.40
C ASP A 24 -6.65 8.65 -12.96
N GLU A 25 -7.54 9.62 -13.24
CA GLU A 25 -8.98 9.56 -12.98
C GLU A 25 -9.74 8.60 -13.92
N GLU A 26 -10.71 7.85 -13.39
CA GLU A 26 -12.16 7.97 -13.72
C GLU A 26 -12.99 6.74 -13.31
N SER A 27 -14.02 6.95 -12.45
CA SER A 27 -15.41 6.48 -12.65
C SER A 27 -16.34 6.86 -11.48
N SER A 28 -17.07 7.97 -11.65
CA SER A 28 -18.21 8.64 -10.96
C SER A 28 -18.89 8.15 -9.65
N SER A 29 -18.53 7.03 -9.04
CA SER A 29 -18.97 6.64 -7.67
C SER A 29 -17.78 6.37 -6.73
N SER A 30 -16.56 6.42 -7.27
CA SER A 30 -15.28 6.17 -6.60
C SER A 30 -14.72 7.36 -5.82
N CYS A 31 -15.27 8.58 -5.99
CA CYS A 31 -14.74 9.84 -5.45
C CYS A 31 -14.48 9.85 -3.93
N GLN A 32 -15.37 9.26 -3.12
CA GLN A 32 -15.17 9.23 -1.67
C GLN A 32 -14.09 8.24 -1.22
N LEU A 33 -13.96 7.12 -1.92
CA LEU A 33 -12.97 6.09 -1.59
C LEU A 33 -11.58 6.47 -2.11
N THR A 34 -11.51 7.11 -3.28
CA THR A 34 -10.25 7.63 -3.83
C THR A 34 -9.71 8.76 -2.99
N ALA A 35 -10.55 9.73 -2.56
CA ALA A 35 -10.13 10.80 -1.67
C ALA A 35 -9.56 10.27 -0.35
N LYS A 36 -10.25 9.30 0.28
CA LYS A 36 -9.76 8.64 1.51
C LYS A 36 -8.48 7.84 1.28
N ALA A 37 -8.31 7.22 0.11
CA ALA A 37 -7.10 6.47 -0.22
C ALA A 37 -5.89 7.39 -0.40
N LEU A 38 -6.08 8.56 -1.05
CA LEU A 38 -5.06 9.58 -1.18
C LEU A 38 -4.66 10.16 0.19
N GLU A 39 -5.63 10.51 1.02
CA GLU A 39 -5.39 10.98 2.39
C GLU A 39 -4.63 9.94 3.23
N ALA A 40 -5.05 8.67 3.16
CA ALA A 40 -4.36 7.58 3.85
C ALA A 40 -2.93 7.37 3.34
N ARG A 41 -2.68 7.54 2.04
CA ARG A 41 -1.33 7.49 1.45
C ARG A 41 -0.45 8.63 1.99
N SER A 42 -0.96 9.87 1.98
CA SER A 42 -0.23 11.02 2.54
C SER A 42 0.09 10.83 4.03
N ASN A 43 -0.87 10.33 4.82
CA ASN A 43 -0.65 10.03 6.23
C ASN A 43 0.39 8.92 6.44
N LEU A 44 0.42 7.92 5.56
CA LEU A 44 1.42 6.84 5.60
C LEU A 44 2.82 7.37 5.27
N VAL A 45 2.95 8.23 4.26
CA VAL A 45 4.24 8.88 3.92
C VAL A 45 4.73 9.73 5.10
N ALA A 46 3.85 10.54 5.70
CA ALA A 46 4.19 11.35 6.86
C ALA A 46 4.64 10.49 8.05
N ALA A 47 3.92 9.40 8.36
CA ALA A 47 4.29 8.49 9.45
C ALA A 47 5.61 7.73 9.16
N LEU A 48 5.93 7.46 7.90
CA LEU A 48 7.21 6.85 7.52
C LEU A 48 8.37 7.84 7.61
N ALA A 49 8.15 9.12 7.31
CA ALA A 49 9.16 10.17 7.43
C ALA A 49 9.67 10.30 8.88
N ASP A 50 8.84 10.03 9.89
CA ASP A 50 9.26 10.07 11.30
C ASP A 50 10.26 8.95 11.69
N VAL A 51 10.39 7.91 10.87
CA VAL A 51 11.13 6.67 11.24
C VAL A 51 12.14 6.19 10.19
N ASP A 52 12.14 6.76 8.98
CA ASP A 52 13.04 6.41 7.88
C ASP A 52 13.61 7.68 7.25
N GLU A 53 14.94 7.87 7.36
CA GLU A 53 15.66 9.08 6.91
C GLU A 53 15.45 9.36 5.40
N VAL A 54 15.34 8.31 4.58
CA VAL A 54 15.12 8.48 3.14
C VAL A 54 13.70 9.00 2.87
N MET A 55 12.69 8.48 3.57
CA MET A 55 11.32 8.99 3.47
C MET A 55 11.18 10.41 4.04
N GLU A 56 11.97 10.75 5.06
CA GLU A 56 12.06 12.12 5.59
C GLU A 56 12.51 13.11 4.50
N GLU A 57 13.57 12.79 3.74
CA GLU A 57 14.05 13.64 2.65
C GLU A 57 12.98 13.89 1.56
N PHE A 58 12.24 12.86 1.17
CA PHE A 58 11.13 12.98 0.22
C PHE A 58 10.04 13.91 0.77
N PHE A 59 9.70 13.77 2.05
CA PHE A 59 8.70 14.59 2.71
C PHE A 59 9.12 16.07 2.80
N LEU A 60 10.37 16.35 3.20
CA LEU A 60 10.89 17.74 3.25
C LEU A 60 11.00 18.38 1.87
N SER A 61 11.28 17.58 0.84
CA SER A 61 11.41 18.06 -0.54
C SER A 61 10.06 18.28 -1.23
N GLU A 62 8.95 17.97 -0.56
CA GLU A 62 7.59 17.94 -1.14
C GLU A 62 7.51 17.08 -2.41
N VAL A 63 8.35 16.04 -2.50
CA VAL A 63 8.38 15.10 -3.64
C VAL A 63 7.69 13.82 -3.22
N ASP A 64 6.63 13.45 -3.95
CA ASP A 64 5.94 12.19 -3.76
C ASP A 64 6.87 11.00 -4.11
N PRO A 65 7.18 10.10 -3.17
CA PRO A 65 7.98 8.92 -3.46
C PRO A 65 7.22 7.99 -4.40
N SER A 66 7.95 7.33 -5.29
CA SER A 66 7.40 6.28 -6.14
C SER A 66 6.92 5.10 -5.31
N ASN A 67 6.02 4.28 -5.88
CA ASN A 67 5.51 3.09 -5.20
C ASN A 67 6.61 2.08 -4.84
N ALA A 68 7.76 2.10 -5.53
CA ALA A 68 8.89 1.25 -5.23
C ALA A 68 9.67 1.77 -4.01
N GLU A 69 10.00 3.07 -4.01
CA GLU A 69 10.70 3.73 -2.90
C GLU A 69 9.91 3.66 -1.60
N LEU A 70 8.59 3.85 -1.69
CA LEU A 70 7.68 3.71 -0.55
C LEU A 70 7.72 2.29 0.03
N MET A 71 7.77 1.26 -0.83
CA MET A 71 7.84 -0.13 -0.40
C MET A 71 9.17 -0.45 0.26
N GLU A 72 10.27 0.09 -0.26
CA GLU A 72 11.59 -0.05 0.34
C GLU A 72 11.67 0.64 1.70
N GLY A 73 11.12 1.85 1.84
CA GLY A 73 11.00 2.55 3.12
C GLY A 73 10.17 1.76 4.13
N LEU A 74 9.03 1.21 3.70
CA LEU A 74 8.19 0.37 4.54
C LEU A 74 8.94 -0.90 5.00
N ARG A 75 9.70 -1.54 4.10
CA ARG A 75 10.52 -2.72 4.43
C ARG A 75 11.61 -2.35 5.43
N ARG A 76 12.36 -1.27 5.23
CA ARG A 76 13.39 -0.80 6.18
C ARG A 76 12.80 -0.53 7.56
N ALA A 77 11.69 0.21 7.62
CA ALA A 77 10.98 0.51 8.86
C ALA A 77 10.40 -0.74 9.54
N THR A 78 10.02 -1.76 8.76
CA THR A 78 9.55 -3.06 9.30
C THR A 78 10.71 -3.89 9.85
N LEU A 79 11.86 -3.92 9.15
CA LEU A 79 13.06 -4.63 9.58
C LEU A 79 13.67 -4.03 10.86
N SER A 80 13.63 -2.70 11.00
CA SER A 80 14.04 -1.99 12.23
C SER A 80 13.04 -2.13 13.38
N ARG A 81 11.86 -2.73 13.13
CA ARG A 81 10.74 -2.88 14.06
C ARG A 81 10.14 -1.56 14.54
N SER A 82 10.37 -0.47 13.81
CA SER A 82 9.76 0.83 14.09
C SER A 82 8.30 0.89 13.63
N VAL A 83 7.96 0.14 12.58
CA VAL A 83 6.61 0.09 12.00
C VAL A 83 6.14 -1.36 11.83
N LEU A 84 4.84 -1.58 12.05
CA LEU A 84 4.19 -2.85 11.77
C LEU A 84 3.11 -2.65 10.69
N PRO A 85 3.29 -3.15 9.47
CA PRO A 85 2.32 -2.97 8.40
C PRO A 85 1.03 -3.75 8.70
N VAL A 86 -0.11 -3.09 8.57
CA VAL A 86 -1.43 -3.70 8.73
C VAL A 86 -2.06 -3.91 7.36
N LEU A 87 -2.38 -5.16 7.03
CA LEU A 87 -2.99 -5.55 5.76
C LEU A 87 -4.39 -6.11 6.01
N ALA A 88 -5.35 -5.77 5.15
CA ALA A 88 -6.73 -6.25 5.23
C ALA A 88 -7.05 -7.25 4.11
N GLY A 89 -7.61 -8.40 4.46
CA GLY A 89 -8.05 -9.43 3.52
C GLY A 89 -9.15 -10.31 4.10
N ALA A 90 -9.95 -10.94 3.25
CA ALA A 90 -11.07 -11.78 3.65
C ALA A 90 -10.93 -13.20 3.08
N ALA A 91 -10.45 -14.13 3.92
CA ALA A 91 -10.24 -15.53 3.53
C ALA A 91 -11.53 -16.24 3.09
N LEU A 92 -12.64 -15.98 3.79
CA LEU A 92 -13.93 -16.64 3.50
C LEU A 92 -14.47 -16.36 2.09
N ARG A 93 -14.18 -15.16 1.56
CA ARG A 93 -14.64 -14.73 0.23
C ARG A 93 -13.53 -14.78 -0.82
N ASN A 94 -12.35 -15.28 -0.44
CA ASN A 94 -11.14 -15.27 -1.26
C ASN A 94 -10.81 -13.88 -1.86
N LYS A 95 -11.05 -12.80 -1.09
CA LYS A 95 -10.80 -11.42 -1.53
C LYS A 95 -9.54 -10.89 -0.84
N GLY A 96 -8.55 -10.48 -1.63
CA GLY A 96 -7.32 -9.84 -1.13
C GLY A 96 -6.28 -10.80 -0.57
N MET A 97 -6.46 -12.12 -0.72
CA MET A 97 -5.50 -13.12 -0.22
C MET A 97 -4.19 -13.11 -1.01
N GLU A 98 -4.26 -13.11 -2.35
CA GLU A 98 -3.08 -13.07 -3.23
C GLU A 98 -2.18 -11.86 -2.96
N PRO A 99 -2.67 -10.59 -2.97
CA PRO A 99 -1.82 -9.44 -2.66
C PRO A 99 -1.34 -9.41 -1.20
N LEU A 100 -2.07 -10.04 -0.27
CA LEU A 100 -1.63 -10.16 1.12
C LEU A 100 -0.41 -11.09 1.22
N LEU A 101 -0.45 -12.25 0.55
CA LEU A 101 0.68 -13.19 0.55
C LEU A 101 1.92 -12.60 -0.13
N ASP A 102 1.75 -11.88 -1.24
CA ASP A 102 2.85 -11.17 -1.90
C ASP A 102 3.48 -10.13 -0.95
N SER A 103 2.64 -9.34 -0.26
CA SER A 103 3.11 -8.31 0.67
C SER A 103 3.86 -8.90 1.87
N ILE A 104 3.51 -10.11 2.32
CA ILE A 104 4.23 -10.81 3.38
C ILE A 104 5.67 -11.09 2.94
N ALA A 105 5.87 -11.58 1.72
CA ALA A 105 7.21 -11.86 1.19
C ALA A 105 8.02 -10.57 0.99
N ASP A 106 7.35 -9.50 0.56
CA ASP A 106 7.99 -8.21 0.29
C ASP A 106 8.38 -7.44 1.57
N LEU A 107 7.60 -7.54 2.65
CA LEU A 107 7.74 -6.68 3.83
C LEU A 107 8.38 -7.36 5.05
N LEU A 108 8.23 -8.68 5.19
CA LEU A 108 8.74 -9.39 6.37
C LEU A 108 10.22 -9.77 6.24
N PRO A 109 10.96 -9.87 7.37
CA PRO A 109 12.34 -10.31 7.38
C PRO A 109 12.49 -11.74 6.85
N SER A 110 13.44 -11.92 5.95
CA SER A 110 13.94 -13.23 5.55
C SER A 110 14.85 -13.80 6.64
N PRO A 111 14.99 -15.13 6.77
CA PRO A 111 16.02 -15.74 7.62
C PRO A 111 17.45 -15.24 7.36
N ILE A 112 17.72 -14.69 6.17
CA ILE A 112 19.02 -14.12 5.77
C ILE A 112 19.20 -12.69 6.33
N ASP A 113 18.12 -12.02 6.70
CA ASP A 113 18.14 -10.66 7.26
C ASP A 113 18.46 -10.64 8.77
N ARG A 114 18.94 -11.76 9.34
CA ARG A 114 19.30 -11.95 10.76
C ARG A 114 20.79 -12.18 10.98
#